data_AF-A2H2W4-F1
#
_entry.id   AF-A2H2W4-F1
#
_cell.length_a   1.000
_cell.length_b   1.000
_cell.length_c   1.000
_cell.angle_alpha   90.00
_cell.angle_beta   90.00
_cell.angle_gamma   90.00
#
_symmetry.space_group_name_H-M   'P 1'
#
loop_
_entity.id
_entity.type
_entity.pdbx_description
1 polymer ?
#
loop_
_entity_poly.entity_id
_entity_poly.type
_entity_poly.pdbx_seq_one_letter_code
_entity_poly.pdbx_strand_id
1 'polypeptide(L)'
;MYGIDHAATLAIVAPVLYERLKESRKETMAEAAEYVFGVHEGTVDQKADKFIEGIRNFAIKLGMPLKVSDFPNASKIQEGDVKFLVERALELGRGQQYGYNNELNAKVVEEILSKVVQ
;
A
#
# COMPACT_ATOMS: atom_id res chain seq x y z
N MET A 1 13.43 -3.78 -13.00
CA MET A 1 12.22 -2.94 -12.89
C MET A 1 12.58 -1.71 -12.09
N TYR A 2 12.31 -0.51 -12.63
CA TYR A 2 12.43 0.86 -12.09
C TYR A 2 13.57 1.28 -11.13
N GLY A 3 14.52 0.41 -10.76
CA GLY A 3 15.62 0.76 -9.87
C GLY A 3 15.24 0.92 -8.39
N ILE A 4 13.97 0.69 -8.02
CA ILE A 4 13.46 0.83 -6.65
C ILE A 4 13.72 -0.47 -5.88
N ASP A 5 14.29 -0.37 -4.69
CA ASP A 5 14.51 -1.55 -3.85
C ASP A 5 13.20 -2.10 -3.27
N HIS A 6 13.24 -3.37 -2.87
CA HIS A 6 12.05 -4.08 -2.42
C HIS A 6 11.38 -3.40 -1.20
N ALA A 7 12.15 -2.96 -0.22
CA ALA A 7 11.59 -2.37 0.99
C ALA A 7 10.98 -0.98 0.70
N ALA A 8 11.58 -0.19 -0.18
CA ALA A 8 11.04 1.07 -0.66
C ALA A 8 9.70 0.87 -1.38
N THR A 9 9.58 -0.15 -2.25
CA THR A 9 8.29 -0.46 -2.89
C THR A 9 7.19 -0.79 -1.89
N LEU A 10 7.51 -1.49 -0.79
CA LEU A 10 6.55 -1.81 0.26
C LEU A 10 6.14 -0.57 1.05
N ALA A 11 7.09 0.29 1.40
CA ALA A 11 6.82 1.55 2.11
C ALA A 11 5.90 2.48 1.30
N ILE A 12 6.07 2.51 -0.01
CA ILE A 12 5.25 3.30 -0.94
C ILE A 12 3.84 2.70 -1.07
N VAL A 13 3.73 1.38 -1.29
CA VAL A 13 2.44 0.73 -1.63
C VAL A 13 1.58 0.43 -0.41
N ALA A 14 2.17 0.01 0.72
CA ALA A 14 1.42 -0.51 1.86
C ALA A 14 0.39 0.48 2.44
N PRO A 15 0.70 1.79 2.63
CA PRO A 15 -0.30 2.73 3.15
C PRO A 15 -1.52 2.86 2.23
N VAL A 16 -1.30 2.98 0.93
CA VAL A 16 -2.38 3.12 -0.07
C VAL A 16 -3.19 1.81 -0.19
N LEU A 17 -2.53 0.66 -0.10
CA LEU A 17 -3.19 -0.63 -0.02
C LEU A 17 -4.12 -0.70 1.19
N TYR A 18 -3.65 -0.30 2.38
CA TYR A 18 -4.46 -0.34 3.58
C TYR A 18 -5.62 0.66 3.57
N GLU A 19 -5.44 1.86 2.99
CA GLU A 19 -6.55 2.78 2.73
C GLU A 19 -7.62 2.13 1.85
N ARG A 20 -7.20 1.43 0.79
CA ARG A 20 -8.13 0.75 -0.11
C ARG A 20 -8.83 -0.43 0.55
N LEU A 21 -8.17 -1.13 1.46
CA LEU A 21 -8.71 -2.29 2.17
C LEU A 21 -9.38 -1.93 3.51
N LYS A 22 -9.49 -0.64 3.85
CA LYS A 22 -10.00 -0.21 5.16
C LYS A 22 -11.38 -0.79 5.44
N GLU A 23 -12.32 -0.69 4.51
CA GLU A 23 -13.69 -1.17 4.76
C GLU A 23 -13.77 -2.67 5.07
N SER A 24 -12.97 -3.50 4.39
CA SER A 24 -12.98 -4.96 4.61
C SER A 24 -12.08 -5.40 5.78
N ARG A 25 -11.18 -4.55 6.25
CA ARG A 25 -10.14 -4.92 7.24
C ARG A 25 -10.04 -4.01 8.46
N LYS A 26 -10.93 -3.02 8.62
CA LYS A 26 -10.86 -2.02 9.69
C LYS A 26 -10.85 -2.60 11.10
N GLU A 27 -11.56 -3.70 11.35
CA GLU A 27 -11.53 -4.38 12.65
C GLU A 27 -10.11 -4.85 12.98
N THR A 28 -9.47 -5.61 12.09
CA THR A 28 -8.09 -6.08 12.28
C THR A 28 -7.09 -4.93 12.33
N MET A 29 -7.31 -3.87 11.55
CA MET A 29 -6.45 -2.67 11.60
C MET A 29 -6.60 -1.93 12.93
N ALA A 30 -7.81 -1.84 13.48
CA ALA A 30 -8.06 -1.21 14.78
C ALA A 30 -7.40 -2.02 15.91
N GLU A 31 -7.52 -3.35 15.89
CA GLU A 31 -6.82 -4.24 16.83
C GLU A 31 -5.29 -4.05 16.73
N ALA A 32 -4.75 -3.97 15.51
CA ALA A 32 -3.34 -3.72 15.30
C ALA A 32 -2.92 -2.32 15.75
N ALA A 33 -3.78 -1.29 15.61
CA ALA A 33 -3.53 0.05 16.11
C ALA A 33 -3.37 0.07 17.63
N GLU A 34 -4.24 -0.65 18.35
CA GLU A 34 -4.16 -0.81 19.78
C GLU A 34 -2.90 -1.54 20.21
N TYR A 35 -2.65 -2.71 19.61
CA TYR A 35 -1.57 -3.58 20.05
C TYR A 35 -0.17 -3.06 19.68
N VAL A 36 0.00 -2.56 18.46
CA VAL A 36 1.31 -2.16 17.93
C VAL A 36 1.62 -0.69 18.21
N PHE A 37 0.60 0.17 18.17
CA PHE A 37 0.78 1.62 18.26
C PHE A 37 0.16 2.25 19.53
N GLY A 38 -0.48 1.46 20.40
CA GLY A 38 -1.04 1.94 21.68
C GLY A 38 -2.27 2.84 21.52
N VAL A 39 -3.02 2.71 20.43
CA VAL A 39 -4.17 3.60 20.11
C VAL A 39 -5.45 3.06 20.74
N HIS A 40 -5.68 3.32 22.02
CA HIS A 40 -6.81 2.75 22.77
C HIS A 40 -8.13 3.53 22.65
N GLU A 41 -8.09 4.80 22.23
CA GLU A 41 -9.27 5.67 22.11
C GLU A 41 -9.77 5.77 20.66
N GLY A 42 -11.05 6.12 20.51
CA GLY A 42 -11.72 6.31 19.21
C GLY A 42 -12.53 5.11 18.72
N THR A 43 -13.27 5.33 17.62
CA THR A 43 -14.04 4.27 16.94
C THR A 43 -13.13 3.32 16.16
N VAL A 44 -13.65 2.16 15.74
CA VAL A 44 -12.94 1.21 14.86
C VAL A 44 -12.40 1.92 13.61
N ASP A 45 -13.23 2.74 12.96
CA ASP A 45 -12.83 3.51 11.78
C ASP A 45 -11.68 4.48 12.06
N GLN A 46 -11.72 5.19 13.20
CA GLN A 46 -10.66 6.11 13.60
C GLN A 46 -9.36 5.37 13.95
N LYS A 47 -9.46 4.23 14.64
CA LYS A 47 -8.30 3.39 14.98
C LYS A 47 -7.66 2.78 13.73
N ALA A 48 -8.46 2.35 12.76
CA ALA A 48 -7.96 1.88 11.47
C ALA A 48 -7.20 2.99 10.71
N ASP A 49 -7.69 4.24 10.73
CA ASP A 49 -6.93 5.37 10.18
C ASP A 49 -5.61 5.58 10.92
N LYS A 50 -5.62 5.49 12.25
CA LYS A 50 -4.42 5.61 13.09
C LYS A 50 -3.40 4.49 12.83
N PHE A 51 -3.86 3.28 12.51
CA PHE A 51 -2.98 2.21 12.05
C PHE A 51 -2.26 2.57 10.75
N ILE A 52 -3.00 3.06 9.74
CA ILE A 52 -2.44 3.48 8.45
C ILE A 52 -1.44 4.62 8.65
N GLU A 53 -1.78 5.62 9.47
CA GLU A 53 -0.87 6.71 9.87
C GLU A 53 0.38 6.16 10.58
N GLY A 54 0.22 5.18 11.48
CA GLY A 54 1.32 4.51 12.17
C GLY A 54 2.31 3.86 11.21
N ILE A 55 1.81 3.17 10.18
CA ILE A 55 2.64 2.57 9.11
C ILE A 55 3.39 3.66 8.33
N ARG A 56 2.71 4.75 7.92
CA ARG A 56 3.35 5.88 7.22
C ARG A 56 4.47 6.50 8.07
N ASN A 57 4.17 6.79 9.33
CA ASN A 57 5.12 7.41 10.25
C ASN A 57 6.30 6.50 10.55
N PHE A 58 6.08 5.18 10.63
CA PHE A 58 7.16 4.20 10.79
C PHE A 58 8.10 4.21 9.58
N ALA A 59 7.57 4.18 8.35
CA ALA A 59 8.37 4.29 7.13
C ALA A 59 9.20 5.60 7.11
N ILE A 60 8.59 6.74 7.46
CA ILE A 60 9.30 8.03 7.56
C ILE A 60 10.44 7.95 8.58
N LYS A 61 10.19 7.39 9.78
CA LYS A 61 11.22 7.25 10.82
C LYS A 61 12.41 6.39 10.39
N LEU A 62 12.18 5.44 9.50
CA LEU A 62 13.23 4.61 8.90
C LEU A 62 13.93 5.28 7.70
N GLY A 63 13.51 6.49 7.30
CA GLY A 63 14.04 7.17 6.12
C GLY A 63 13.57 6.57 4.79
N MET A 64 12.46 5.83 4.81
CA MET A 64 11.92 5.17 3.62
C MET A 64 11.07 6.16 2.79
N PRO A 65 11.10 6.05 1.45
CA PRO A 65 10.23 6.87 0.59
C PRO A 65 8.76 6.50 0.75
N LEU A 66 7.86 7.46 0.55
CA LEU A 66 6.42 7.24 0.53
C LEU A 66 5.80 7.42 -0.86
N LYS A 67 6.55 7.98 -1.81
CA LYS A 67 6.21 8.06 -3.23
C LYS A 67 7.34 7.53 -4.08
N VAL A 68 7.03 7.13 -5.31
CA VAL A 68 8.05 6.72 -6.29
C VAL A 68 9.03 7.86 -6.58
N SER A 69 8.53 9.10 -6.65
CA SER A 69 9.33 10.31 -6.89
C SER A 69 10.30 10.66 -5.76
N ASP A 70 10.09 10.13 -4.55
CA ASP A 70 10.99 10.35 -3.41
C ASP A 70 12.26 9.48 -3.48
N PHE A 71 12.29 8.46 -4.37
CA PHE A 71 13.39 7.52 -4.43
C PHE A 71 14.47 7.97 -5.43
N PRO A 72 15.71 8.27 -4.99
CA PRO A 72 16.72 8.96 -5.82
C PRO A 72 17.11 8.25 -7.12
N ASN A 73 17.04 6.92 -7.13
CA ASN A 73 17.45 6.09 -8.27
C ASN A 73 16.25 5.52 -9.04
N ALA A 74 15.04 6.00 -8.77
CA ALA A 74 13.85 5.54 -9.46
C ALA A 74 13.91 5.99 -10.93
N SER A 75 13.74 5.03 -11.84
CA SER A 75 13.48 5.34 -13.24
C SER A 75 12.12 6.04 -13.33
N LYS A 76 12.04 7.07 -14.18
CA LYS A 76 10.79 7.81 -14.39
C LYS A 76 9.70 6.87 -14.89
N ILE A 77 8.56 6.88 -14.20
CA ILE A 77 7.35 6.19 -14.64
C ILE A 77 6.80 6.91 -15.88
N GLN A 78 6.60 6.16 -16.95
CA GLN A 78 6.07 6.61 -18.24
C GLN A 78 4.58 6.29 -18.37
N GLU A 79 3.96 6.89 -19.39
CA GLU A 79 2.60 6.53 -19.78
C GLU A 79 2.55 5.06 -20.20
N GLY A 80 1.59 4.30 -19.65
CA GLY A 80 1.43 2.87 -19.89
C GLY A 80 2.16 1.95 -18.89
N ASP A 81 3.10 2.46 -18.09
CA ASP A 81 3.83 1.67 -17.11
C ASP A 81 2.93 1.10 -16.01
N VAL A 82 1.91 1.86 -15.59
CA VAL A 82 0.91 1.37 -14.63
C VAL A 82 0.19 0.15 -15.18
N LYS A 83 -0.25 0.19 -16.44
CA LYS A 83 -0.93 -0.94 -17.09
C LYS A 83 -0.01 -2.16 -17.18
N PHE A 84 1.24 -1.97 -17.58
CA PHE A 84 2.24 -3.03 -17.60
C PHE A 84 2.44 -3.65 -16.20
N LEU A 85 2.53 -2.83 -15.15
CA LEU A 85 2.67 -3.30 -13.78
C LEU A 85 1.43 -4.07 -13.28
N VAL A 86 0.23 -3.65 -13.67
CA VAL A 86 -1.02 -4.38 -13.37
C VAL A 86 -0.99 -5.77 -14.00
N GLU A 87 -0.62 -5.88 -15.27
CA GLU A 87 -0.49 -7.18 -15.96
C GLU A 87 0.50 -8.09 -15.23
N ARG A 88 1.67 -7.56 -14.85
CA ARG A 88 2.67 -8.31 -14.07
C ARG A 88 2.17 -8.74 -12.70
N ALA A 89 1.46 -7.87 -12.00
CA ALA A 89 0.89 -8.18 -10.70
C ALA A 89 -0.17 -9.30 -10.79
N LEU A 90 -0.94 -9.36 -11.88
CA LEU A 90 -1.91 -10.42 -12.12
C LEU A 90 -1.23 -11.75 -12.51
N GLU A 91 -0.14 -11.71 -13.29
CA GLU A 91 0.67 -12.91 -13.58
C GLU A 91 1.16 -13.58 -12.28
N LEU A 92 1.56 -12.79 -11.27
CA LEU A 92 1.92 -13.30 -9.95
C LEU A 92 0.74 -13.97 -9.24
N GLY A 93 -0.46 -13.44 -9.40
CA GLY A 93 -1.72 -14.05 -8.98
C GLY A 93 -2.19 -15.22 -9.87
N ARG A 94 -1.37 -15.69 -10.82
CA ARG A 94 -1.72 -16.71 -11.83
C ARG A 94 -2.97 -16.34 -12.64
N GLY A 95 -3.16 -15.05 -12.91
CA GLY A 95 -4.33 -14.52 -13.60
C GLY A 95 -5.62 -14.53 -12.78
N GLN A 96 -5.55 -14.85 -11.49
CA GLN A 96 -6.68 -14.86 -10.57
C GLN A 96 -6.59 -13.69 -9.59
N GLN A 97 -7.73 -13.34 -9.03
CA GLN A 97 -7.84 -12.41 -7.91
C GLN A 97 -7.19 -13.02 -6.65
N TYR A 98 -6.49 -12.20 -5.87
CA TYR A 98 -5.68 -12.64 -4.74
C TYR A 98 -5.81 -11.67 -3.55
N GLY A 99 -5.02 -11.90 -2.50
CA GLY A 99 -5.06 -11.09 -1.28
C GLY A 99 -6.21 -11.48 -0.36
N TYR A 100 -6.44 -10.65 0.66
CA TYR A 100 -7.49 -10.90 1.65
C TYR A 100 -8.86 -10.97 0.96
N ASN A 101 -9.61 -12.05 1.22
CA ASN A 101 -10.90 -12.34 0.58
C ASN A 101 -10.92 -12.27 -0.95
N ASN A 102 -9.77 -12.45 -1.61
CA ASN A 102 -9.60 -12.29 -3.07
C ASN A 102 -10.01 -10.90 -3.58
N GLU A 103 -9.86 -9.85 -2.77
CA GLU A 103 -10.27 -8.50 -3.13
C GLU A 103 -9.29 -7.78 -4.08
N LEU A 104 -8.07 -8.31 -4.27
CA LEU A 104 -7.08 -7.73 -5.19
C LEU A 104 -7.28 -8.31 -6.60
N ASN A 105 -8.00 -7.56 -7.41
CA ASN A 105 -8.16 -7.79 -8.86
C ASN A 105 -7.47 -6.68 -9.67
N ALA A 106 -7.49 -6.82 -11.00
CA ALA A 106 -6.84 -5.90 -11.94
C ALA A 106 -7.16 -4.42 -11.65
N LYS A 107 -8.45 -4.12 -11.45
CA LYS A 107 -8.93 -2.77 -11.18
C LYS A 107 -8.40 -2.22 -9.87
N VAL A 108 -8.41 -3.04 -8.81
CA VAL A 108 -7.92 -2.62 -7.48
C VAL A 108 -6.42 -2.38 -7.50
N VAL A 109 -5.66 -3.24 -8.19
CA VAL A 109 -4.21 -3.04 -8.37
C VAL A 109 -3.93 -1.75 -9.15
N GLU A 110 -4.68 -1.48 -10.22
CA GLU A 110 -4.55 -0.26 -11.01
C GLU A 110 -4.87 0.99 -10.16
N GLU A 111 -5.94 0.96 -9.36
CA GLU A 111 -6.31 2.04 -8.43
C GLU A 111 -5.18 2.35 -7.44
N ILE A 112 -4.56 1.30 -6.85
CA ILE A 112 -3.46 1.46 -5.89
C ILE A 112 -2.21 2.00 -6.59
N LEU A 113 -1.81 1.40 -7.72
CA LEU A 113 -0.62 1.81 -8.45
C LEU A 113 -0.73 3.25 -8.96
N SER A 114 -1.89 3.64 -9.48
CA SER A 114 -2.14 5.00 -9.98
C SER A 114 -2.00 6.08 -8.90
N LYS A 115 -2.24 5.74 -7.62
CA LYS A 115 -2.06 6.68 -6.50
C LYS A 115 -0.61 6.84 -6.07
N VAL A 116 0.22 5.81 -6.24
CA VAL A 116 1.62 5.84 -5.77
C VAL A 116 2.62 6.33 -6.81
N VAL A 117 2.25 6.32 -8.09
CA VAL A 117 3.10 6.83 -9.18
C VAL A 117 3.00 8.35 -9.39
N GLN A 118 2.13 9.05 -8.65
CA GLN A 118 1.94 10.51 -8.73
C GLN A 118 3.06 11.31 -8.04
#